data_AF-A0A6S7GZ17-F1
#
_entry.id   AF-A0A6S7GZ17-F1
#
_cell.length_a   1.000
_cell.length_b   1.000
_cell.length_c   1.000
_cell.angle_alpha   90.00
_cell.angle_beta   90.00
_cell.angle_gamma   90.00
#
_symmetry.space_group_name_H-M   'P 1'
#
loop_
_entity.id
_entity.type
_entity.pdbx_description
1 polymer ?
#
loop_
_entity_poly.entity_id
_entity_poly.type
_entity_poly.pdbx_seq_one_letter_code
_entity_poly.pdbx_strand_id
1 'polypeptide(L)'
;MKSVDEMPKKNKFESNIAKADASAKKSYFDKAIGDFVDHYVFKGLPGNDDDDFVKNYALCSIFLTLVVLQMKDTASEGDGDRNLINQKLLLTIFKSLGTYSKYAIEMFHSIAEIEVMLTQQRSEEYKWGFFSNWKGGQGENIEDDLVQEICNKLSKEVVQHMGCKQNNRSY
;
A
#
# COMPACT_ATOMS: atom_id res chain seq x y z
N MET A 1 24.70 22.53 1.72
CA MET A 1 25.71 21.81 0.90
C MET A 1 26.14 22.77 -0.19
N LYS A 2 27.45 23.03 -0.37
CA LYS A 2 27.94 24.08 -1.31
C LYS A 2 28.51 23.50 -2.61
N SER A 3 28.62 22.18 -2.74
CA SER A 3 28.99 21.48 -3.98
C SER A 3 28.33 20.10 -4.05
N VAL A 4 28.09 19.62 -5.27
CA VAL A 4 27.45 18.32 -5.58
C VAL A 4 28.34 17.15 -5.15
N ASP A 5 29.66 17.35 -5.05
CA ASP A 5 30.63 16.32 -4.67
C ASP A 5 30.95 16.27 -3.16
N GLU A 6 30.32 17.11 -2.34
CA GLU A 6 30.56 17.09 -0.88
C GLU A 6 29.85 15.91 -0.22
N MET A 7 30.60 14.96 0.36
CA MET A 7 30.00 13.93 1.20
C MET A 7 29.34 14.55 2.46
N PRO A 8 28.15 14.08 2.84
CA PRO A 8 27.46 14.57 4.04
C PRO A 8 28.32 14.32 5.28
N LYS A 9 28.65 15.41 6.01
CA LYS A 9 29.51 15.36 7.21
C LYS A 9 28.75 14.93 8.47
N LYS A 10 27.42 14.87 8.43
CA LYS A 10 26.53 14.47 9.53
C LYS A 10 25.66 13.28 9.10
N ASN A 11 25.12 12.53 10.07
CA ASN A 11 24.22 11.38 9.88
C ASN A 11 24.81 10.24 9.02
N LYS A 12 26.11 9.95 9.18
CA LYS A 12 26.73 8.76 8.58
C LYS A 12 26.38 7.53 9.41
N PHE A 13 26.18 6.39 8.76
CA PHE A 13 26.12 5.10 9.44
C PHE A 13 27.39 4.89 10.26
N GLU A 14 27.25 4.29 11.44
CA GLU A 14 28.39 3.87 12.24
C GLU A 14 29.30 2.96 11.40
N SER A 15 30.60 3.23 11.41
CA SER A 15 31.60 2.64 10.51
C SER A 15 31.65 1.11 10.55
N ASN A 16 31.11 0.48 11.59
CA ASN A 16 31.15 -0.96 11.81
C ASN A 16 29.77 -1.65 11.74
N ILE A 17 28.66 -0.92 11.55
CA ILE A 17 27.32 -1.53 11.58
C ILE A 17 27.13 -2.56 10.46
N ALA A 18 27.76 -2.34 9.29
CA ALA A 18 27.71 -3.28 8.17
C ALA A 18 28.34 -4.65 8.51
N LYS A 19 29.33 -4.66 9.42
CA LYS A 19 30.04 -5.87 9.88
C LYS A 19 29.46 -6.47 11.17
N ALA A 20 28.47 -5.81 11.79
CA ALA A 20 27.84 -6.27 13.02
C ALA A 20 26.93 -7.50 12.78
N ASP A 21 26.65 -8.23 13.86
CA ASP A 21 25.71 -9.34 13.84
C ASP A 21 24.27 -8.86 13.55
N ALA A 22 23.39 -9.80 13.18
CA ALA A 22 22.02 -9.48 12.77
C ALA A 22 21.18 -8.86 13.92
N SER A 23 21.45 -9.23 15.17
CA SER A 23 20.74 -8.73 16.35
C SER A 23 21.13 -7.28 16.66
N ALA A 24 22.42 -6.97 16.58
CA ALA A 24 22.98 -5.63 16.75
C ALA A 24 22.55 -4.69 15.61
N LYS A 25 22.49 -5.20 14.37
CA LYS A 25 21.92 -4.46 13.24
C LYS A 25 20.45 -4.11 13.48
N LYS A 26 19.65 -5.10 13.86
CA LYS A 26 18.23 -4.89 14.15
C LYS A 26 18.05 -3.86 15.27
N SER A 27 18.76 -4.02 16.39
CA SER A 27 18.68 -3.06 17.50
C SER A 27 19.13 -1.65 17.10
N TYR A 28 20.15 -1.50 16.25
CA TYR A 28 20.57 -0.20 15.73
C TYR A 28 19.50 0.43 14.85
N PHE A 29 18.90 -0.32 13.92
CA PHE A 29 17.84 0.22 13.06
C PHE A 29 16.57 0.51 13.84
N ASP A 30 16.17 -0.36 14.76
CA ASP A 30 15.03 -0.13 15.65
C ASP A 30 15.23 1.15 16.48
N LYS A 31 16.45 1.38 16.99
CA LYS A 31 16.79 2.61 17.71
C LYS A 31 16.85 3.82 16.79
N ALA A 32 17.48 3.73 15.63
CA ALA A 32 17.61 4.84 14.69
C ALA A 32 16.25 5.27 14.14
N ILE A 33 15.38 4.31 13.85
CA ILE A 33 13.99 4.55 13.44
C ILE A 33 13.19 5.08 14.62
N GLY A 34 13.35 4.52 15.82
CA GLY A 34 12.72 5.02 17.05
C GLY A 34 13.07 6.47 17.35
N ASP A 35 14.37 6.81 17.34
CA ASP A 35 14.86 8.18 17.52
C ASP A 35 14.37 9.12 16.41
N PHE A 36 14.28 8.62 15.16
CA PHE A 36 13.71 9.38 14.05
C PHE A 36 12.21 9.64 14.27
N VAL A 37 11.45 8.63 14.66
CA VAL A 37 10.02 8.73 14.93
C VAL A 37 9.79 9.65 16.13
N ASP A 38 10.53 9.48 17.22
CA ASP A 38 10.42 10.35 18.38
C ASP A 38 10.77 11.79 18.05
N HIS A 39 11.88 12.04 17.35
CA HIS A 39 12.34 13.41 17.06
C HIS A 39 11.55 14.11 15.94
N TYR A 40 11.19 13.39 14.89
CA TYR A 40 10.58 13.98 13.69
C TYR A 40 9.07 13.76 13.58
N VAL A 41 8.52 12.74 14.25
CA VAL A 41 7.08 12.40 14.20
C VAL A 41 6.37 12.78 15.50
N PHE A 42 6.92 12.47 16.69
CA PHE A 42 6.21 12.67 17.97
C PHE A 42 6.61 13.91 18.77
N LYS A 43 7.84 14.42 18.66
CA LYS A 43 8.32 15.60 19.39
C LYS A 43 7.91 16.90 18.70
N GLY A 44 6.59 17.07 18.55
CA GLY A 44 5.90 18.35 18.47
C GLY A 44 6.19 19.22 17.25
N LEU A 45 5.15 19.45 16.44
CA LEU A 45 4.95 20.71 15.74
C LEU A 45 4.88 21.84 16.79
N PRO A 46 5.89 22.72 16.91
CA PRO A 46 5.64 24.01 17.51
C PRO A 46 4.83 24.76 16.46
N GLY A 47 3.61 25.15 16.77
CA GLY A 47 2.92 26.19 16.01
C GLY A 47 3.73 27.47 16.13
N ASN A 48 4.74 27.64 15.27
CA ASN A 48 5.14 28.95 14.81
C ASN A 48 4.28 29.19 13.56
N ASP A 49 3.56 30.30 13.55
CA ASP A 49 2.73 30.73 12.40
C ASP A 49 3.55 30.96 11.11
N ASP A 50 4.88 30.78 11.16
CA ASP A 50 5.84 30.87 10.05
C ASP A 50 6.33 29.49 9.52
N ASP A 51 5.79 28.35 9.99
CA ASP A 51 6.20 27.02 9.49
C ASP A 51 5.62 26.80 8.07
N ASP A 52 6.51 26.66 7.07
CA ASP A 52 6.13 26.51 5.65
C ASP A 52 5.59 25.10 5.30
N PHE A 53 5.46 24.25 6.32
CA PHE A 53 5.02 22.86 6.24
C PHE A 53 5.83 21.97 5.27
N VAL A 54 6.99 22.42 4.78
CA VAL A 54 7.82 21.65 3.82
C VAL A 54 8.28 20.34 4.44
N LYS A 55 8.61 20.35 5.73
CA LYS A 55 8.95 19.13 6.48
C LYS A 55 7.77 18.16 6.56
N ASN A 56 6.58 18.65 6.87
CA ASN A 56 5.38 17.81 6.96
C ASN A 56 5.02 17.22 5.60
N TYR A 57 5.13 18.03 4.55
CA TYR A 57 4.95 17.57 3.18
C TYR A 57 5.93 16.45 2.82
N ALA A 58 7.23 16.64 3.09
CA ALA A 58 8.25 15.64 2.82
C ALA A 58 8.00 14.33 3.59
N LEU A 59 7.62 14.41 4.88
CA LEU A 59 7.27 13.24 5.68
C LEU A 59 6.02 12.53 5.15
N CYS A 60 4.98 13.27 4.76
CA CYS A 60 3.80 12.72 4.13
C CYS A 60 4.12 12.01 2.81
N SER A 61 4.99 12.60 1.96
CA SER A 61 5.41 11.97 0.71
C SER A 61 6.17 10.66 0.95
N ILE A 62 7.09 10.64 1.92
CA ILE A 62 7.81 9.42 2.31
C ILE A 62 6.84 8.36 2.82
N PHE A 63 5.94 8.74 3.73
CA PHE A 63 4.93 7.84 4.29
C PHE A 63 4.06 7.22 3.18
N LEU A 64 3.48 8.04 2.29
CA LEU A 64 2.66 7.55 1.18
C LEU A 64 3.46 6.64 0.24
N THR A 65 4.72 6.97 -0.02
CA THR A 65 5.60 6.12 -0.85
C THR A 65 5.82 4.76 -0.21
N LEU A 66 6.09 4.71 1.10
CA LEU A 66 6.27 3.46 1.84
C LEU A 66 4.99 2.62 1.84
N VAL A 67 3.82 3.24 2.03
CA VAL A 67 2.52 2.56 1.92
C VAL A 67 2.35 1.93 0.54
N VAL A 68 2.65 2.68 -0.54
CA VAL A 68 2.56 2.14 -1.91
C VAL A 68 3.53 0.98 -2.13
N LEU A 69 4.77 1.08 -1.65
CA LEU A 69 5.74 -0.02 -1.77
C LEU A 69 5.28 -1.26 -1.02
N GLN A 70 4.75 -1.10 0.19
CA GLN A 70 4.21 -2.19 0.99
C GLN A 70 3.00 -2.85 0.30
N MET A 71 2.08 -2.07 -0.26
CA MET A 71 0.92 -2.62 -0.99
C MET A 71 1.32 -3.38 -2.26
N LYS A 72 2.37 -2.96 -2.96
CA LYS A 72 2.91 -3.69 -4.11
C LYS A 72 3.55 -5.02 -3.68
N ASP A 73 4.28 -5.02 -2.58
CA ASP A 73 4.95 -6.19 -2.02
C ASP A 73 3.94 -7.25 -1.52
N THR A 74 3.12 -6.89 -0.53
CA THR A 74 1.66 -6.90 -0.71
C THR A 74 1.06 -7.91 -1.69
N ALA A 75 0.64 -7.32 -2.81
CA ALA A 75 0.04 -8.00 -3.94
C ALA A 75 0.95 -9.06 -4.55
N SER A 76 2.26 -8.81 -4.69
CA SER A 76 3.19 -9.77 -5.31
C SER A 76 3.30 -11.08 -4.53
N GLU A 77 3.28 -11.03 -3.21
CA GLU A 77 3.31 -12.23 -2.36
C GLU A 77 1.91 -12.88 -2.21
N GLY A 78 0.84 -12.15 -2.53
CA GLY A 78 -0.53 -12.63 -2.37
C GLY A 78 -0.95 -12.76 -0.89
N ASP A 79 -0.43 -11.89 -0.03
CA ASP A 79 -0.61 -12.01 1.42
C ASP A 79 -1.87 -11.29 1.91
N GLY A 80 -2.92 -12.06 2.18
CA GLY A 80 -4.22 -11.56 2.64
C GLY A 80 -4.17 -10.93 4.05
N ASP A 81 -3.30 -11.39 4.94
CA ASP A 81 -3.19 -10.85 6.29
C ASP A 81 -2.52 -9.46 6.28
N ARG A 82 -1.43 -9.31 5.52
CA ARG A 82 -0.81 -7.99 5.30
C ARG A 82 -1.75 -7.05 4.55
N ASN A 83 -2.56 -7.57 3.63
CA ASN A 83 -3.56 -6.78 2.93
C ASN A 83 -4.62 -6.22 3.90
N LEU A 84 -5.11 -7.02 4.85
CA LEU A 84 -6.05 -6.55 5.86
C LEU A 84 -5.47 -5.43 6.74
N ILE A 85 -4.19 -5.50 7.09
CA ILE A 85 -3.49 -4.42 7.80
C ILE A 85 -3.44 -3.15 6.93
N ASN A 86 -3.09 -3.29 5.64
CA ASN A 86 -3.08 -2.19 4.69
C ASN A 86 -4.47 -1.55 4.55
N GLN A 87 -5.54 -2.33 4.47
CA GLN A 87 -6.92 -1.84 4.40
C GLN A 87 -7.31 -1.02 5.65
N LYS A 88 -6.93 -1.46 6.85
CA LYS A 88 -7.17 -0.72 8.11
C LYS A 88 -6.42 0.62 8.12
N LEU A 89 -5.19 0.65 7.60
CA LEU A 89 -4.42 1.89 7.44
C LEU A 89 -5.06 2.83 6.41
N LEU A 90 -5.41 2.31 5.23
CA LEU A 90 -6.06 3.07 4.16
C LEU A 90 -7.41 3.65 4.58
N LEU A 91 -8.21 2.90 5.34
CA LEU A 91 -9.46 3.39 5.92
C LEU A 91 -9.22 4.67 6.73
N THR A 92 -8.17 4.68 7.56
CA THR A 92 -7.81 5.85 8.38
C THR A 92 -7.38 7.03 7.51
N ILE A 93 -6.55 6.78 6.50
CA ILE A 93 -6.08 7.80 5.54
C ILE A 93 -7.27 8.41 4.79
N PHE A 94 -8.11 7.59 4.15
CA PHE A 94 -9.24 8.08 3.35
C PHE A 94 -10.31 8.77 4.17
N LYS A 95 -10.55 8.31 5.42
CA LYS A 95 -11.44 9.00 6.36
C LYS A 95 -10.90 10.39 6.72
N SER A 96 -9.59 10.52 6.92
CA SER A 96 -8.96 11.81 7.30
C SER A 96 -9.01 12.86 6.19
N LEU A 97 -9.01 12.44 4.92
CA LEU A 97 -9.00 13.33 3.75
C LEU A 97 -10.39 13.86 3.36
N GLY A 98 -11.48 13.25 3.85
CA GLY A 98 -12.87 13.69 3.64
C GLY A 98 -13.42 13.51 2.21
N THR A 99 -12.62 13.81 1.17
CA THR A 99 -13.01 13.70 -0.25
C THR A 99 -13.10 12.25 -0.74
N TYR A 100 -12.43 11.33 -0.06
CA TYR A 100 -12.27 9.93 -0.47
C TYR A 100 -13.17 8.97 0.32
N SER A 101 -14.36 9.44 0.73
CA SER A 101 -15.30 8.69 1.56
C SER A 101 -15.77 7.38 0.92
N LYS A 102 -15.91 7.33 -0.42
CA LYS A 102 -16.22 6.10 -1.15
C LYS A 102 -15.19 5.01 -0.85
N TYR A 103 -13.91 5.30 -1.01
CA TYR A 103 -12.84 4.33 -0.75
C TYR A 103 -12.77 3.94 0.73
N ALA A 104 -13.01 4.89 1.64
CA ALA A 104 -13.12 4.57 3.06
C ALA A 104 -14.27 3.57 3.35
N ILE A 105 -15.43 3.74 2.69
CA ILE A 105 -16.57 2.82 2.86
C ILE A 105 -16.23 1.42 2.32
N GLU A 106 -15.60 1.31 1.15
CA GLU A 106 -15.18 0.02 0.59
C GLU A 106 -14.19 -0.72 1.51
N MET A 107 -13.20 0.01 2.05
CA MET A 107 -12.25 -0.56 3.02
C MET A 107 -12.96 -1.01 4.30
N PHE A 108 -13.89 -0.20 4.82
CA PHE A 108 -14.68 -0.55 6.00
C PHE A 108 -15.52 -1.81 5.75
N HIS A 109 -16.17 -1.90 4.59
CA HIS A 109 -16.97 -3.06 4.21
C HIS A 109 -16.12 -4.33 4.16
N SER A 110 -14.98 -4.28 3.47
CA SER A 110 -14.03 -5.40 3.36
C SER A 110 -13.57 -5.88 4.74
N ILE A 111 -13.20 -4.95 5.64
CA ILE A 111 -12.78 -5.27 7.01
C ILE A 111 -13.95 -5.89 7.80
N ALA A 112 -15.15 -5.34 7.68
CA ALA A 112 -16.32 -5.85 8.40
C ALA A 112 -16.71 -7.25 7.92
N GLU A 113 -16.60 -7.53 6.62
CA GLU A 113 -16.83 -8.86 6.04
C GLU A 113 -15.84 -9.89 6.61
N ILE A 114 -14.55 -9.56 6.62
CA ILE A 114 -13.50 -10.47 7.10
C ILE A 114 -13.62 -10.71 8.61
N GLU A 115 -13.81 -9.65 9.40
CA GLU A 115 -13.67 -9.74 10.86
C GLU A 115 -14.98 -10.08 11.60
N VAL A 116 -16.14 -9.77 11.02
CA VAL A 116 -17.43 -9.81 11.75
C VAL A 116 -18.55 -10.49 11.00
N MET A 117 -18.76 -10.21 9.72
CA MET A 117 -20.00 -10.60 9.03
C MET A 117 -19.95 -12.02 8.44
N LEU A 118 -18.80 -12.45 7.92
CA LEU A 118 -18.68 -13.75 7.29
C LEU A 118 -18.36 -14.85 8.31
N THR A 119 -18.77 -16.08 7.99
CA THR A 119 -18.29 -17.28 8.71
C THR A 119 -16.78 -17.42 8.55
N GLN A 120 -16.09 -18.02 9.52
CA GLN A 120 -14.62 -18.20 9.47
C GLN A 120 -14.12 -18.71 8.12
N GLN A 121 -14.75 -19.74 7.55
CA GLN A 121 -14.34 -20.28 6.26
C GLN A 121 -14.42 -19.24 5.14
N ARG A 122 -15.57 -18.57 4.98
CA ARG A 122 -15.75 -17.53 3.97
C ARG A 122 -14.87 -16.31 4.19
N SER A 123 -14.59 -15.96 5.44
CA SER A 123 -13.66 -14.89 5.78
C SER A 123 -12.25 -15.20 5.26
N GLU A 124 -11.76 -16.42 5.48
CA GLU A 124 -10.47 -16.85 4.93
C GLU A 124 -10.50 -16.87 3.39
N GLU A 125 -11.53 -17.46 2.77
CA GLU A 125 -11.67 -17.47 1.30
C GLU A 125 -11.65 -16.06 0.71
N TYR A 126 -12.38 -15.12 1.32
CA TYR A 126 -12.42 -13.72 0.88
C TYR A 126 -11.08 -13.02 1.11
N LYS A 127 -10.45 -13.21 2.28
CA LYS A 127 -9.15 -12.61 2.63
C LYS A 127 -8.04 -13.03 1.67
N TRP A 128 -7.96 -14.31 1.32
CA TRP A 128 -6.97 -14.83 0.37
C TRP A 128 -7.38 -14.62 -1.09
N GLY A 129 -8.67 -14.37 -1.36
CA GLY A 129 -9.22 -14.12 -2.69
C GLY A 129 -8.92 -12.73 -3.27
N PHE A 130 -8.31 -11.82 -2.51
CA PHE A 130 -7.91 -10.49 -3.03
C PHE A 130 -6.86 -10.54 -4.13
N PHE A 131 -6.11 -11.65 -4.21
CA PHE A 131 -5.01 -11.82 -5.14
C PHE A 131 -5.16 -13.11 -5.93
N SER A 132 -4.67 -13.07 -7.17
CA SER A 132 -4.73 -14.20 -8.09
C SER A 132 -3.41 -14.38 -8.80
N ASN A 133 -2.94 -15.63 -8.85
CA ASN A 133 -1.71 -16.00 -9.55
C ASN A 133 -2.01 -16.44 -10.99
N TRP A 134 -2.44 -15.49 -11.83
CA TRP A 134 -2.89 -15.80 -13.19
C TRP A 134 -1.80 -16.42 -14.08
N LYS A 135 -0.56 -15.94 -13.96
CA LYS A 135 0.57 -16.41 -14.79
C LYS A 135 1.32 -17.59 -14.19
N GLY A 136 1.17 -17.85 -12.89
CA GLY A 136 1.97 -18.80 -12.13
C GLY A 136 3.35 -18.25 -11.79
N GLY A 137 3.91 -18.71 -10.67
CA GLY A 137 5.24 -18.31 -10.18
C GLY A 137 5.20 -17.63 -8.83
N GLN A 138 6.34 -17.61 -8.14
CA GLN A 138 6.51 -16.92 -6.86
C GLN A 138 6.67 -15.42 -7.11
N GLY A 139 5.91 -14.59 -6.40
CA GLY A 139 5.96 -13.12 -6.58
C GLY A 139 5.17 -12.60 -7.79
N GLU A 140 4.49 -13.49 -8.52
CA GLU A 140 3.75 -13.15 -9.76
C GLU A 140 2.23 -13.02 -9.53
N ASN A 141 1.82 -12.84 -8.28
CA ASN A 141 0.43 -12.57 -7.95
C ASN A 141 0.04 -11.15 -8.39
N ILE A 142 -1.22 -11.00 -8.77
CA ILE A 142 -1.83 -9.73 -9.14
C ILE A 142 -3.14 -9.54 -8.39
N GLU A 143 -3.58 -8.30 -8.24
CA GLU A 143 -4.86 -7.96 -7.64
C GLU A 143 -6.00 -8.60 -8.44
N ASP A 144 -6.96 -9.23 -7.75
CA ASP A 144 -8.06 -9.93 -8.42
C ASP A 144 -8.96 -8.98 -9.24
N ASP A 145 -9.10 -7.73 -8.78
CA ASP A 145 -9.81 -6.68 -9.54
C ASP A 145 -9.13 -6.41 -10.91
N LEU A 146 -7.80 -6.44 -10.97
CA LEU A 146 -7.05 -6.31 -12.22
C LEU A 146 -7.28 -7.53 -13.13
N VAL A 147 -7.36 -8.74 -12.57
CA VAL A 147 -7.73 -9.95 -13.33
C VAL A 147 -9.13 -9.80 -13.91
N GLN A 148 -10.07 -9.32 -13.11
CA GLN A 148 -11.44 -9.08 -13.54
C GLN A 148 -11.49 -8.05 -14.67
N GLU A 149 -10.69 -6.98 -14.61
CA GLU A 149 -10.59 -5.99 -15.69
C GLU A 149 -10.05 -6.62 -17.00
N ILE A 150 -9.00 -7.44 -16.91
CA ILE A 150 -8.44 -8.16 -18.05
C ILE A 150 -9.49 -9.08 -18.68
N CYS A 151 -10.18 -9.88 -17.86
CA CYS A 151 -11.25 -10.77 -18.32
C CYS A 151 -12.41 -10.01 -18.98
N ASN A 152 -12.79 -8.87 -18.41
CA ASN A 152 -13.83 -8.00 -18.98
C ASN A 152 -13.42 -7.44 -20.34
N LYS A 153 -12.16 -7.02 -20.48
CA LYS A 153 -11.62 -6.52 -21.75
C LYS A 153 -11.61 -7.61 -22.82
N LEU A 154 -11.10 -8.79 -22.49
CA LEU A 154 -11.09 -9.95 -23.40
C LEU A 154 -12.50 -10.32 -23.86
N SER A 155 -13.47 -10.33 -22.94
CA SER A 155 -14.86 -10.62 -23.26
C SER A 155 -15.46 -9.61 -24.23
N LYS A 156 -15.17 -8.31 -24.04
CA LYS A 156 -15.62 -7.24 -24.95
C LYS A 156 -14.97 -7.38 -26.33
N GLU A 157 -13.69 -7.73 -26.40
CA GLU A 157 -12.98 -7.96 -27.66
C GLU A 157 -13.62 -9.12 -28.44
N VAL A 158 -13.89 -10.25 -27.78
CA VAL A 158 -14.57 -11.40 -28.42
C VAL A 158 -15.95 -10.98 -28.96
N VAL A 159 -16.74 -10.26 -28.16
CA VAL A 159 -18.07 -9.75 -28.59
C VAL A 159 -17.97 -8.83 -29.81
N GLN A 160 -16.97 -7.95 -29.86
CA GLN A 160 -16.76 -7.07 -31.02
C GLN A 160 -16.38 -7.86 -32.29
N HIS A 161 -15.56 -8.90 -32.15
CA HIS A 161 -15.14 -9.74 -33.27
C HIS A 161 -16.21 -10.75 -33.72
N MET A 162 -17.21 -11.04 -32.88
CA MET A 162 -18.37 -11.86 -33.26
C MET A 162 -19.34 -11.15 -34.22
N GLY A 163 -19.10 -9.88 -34.56
CA GLY A 163 -19.87 -9.12 -35.54
C GLY A 163 -21.23 -8.65 -35.04
N CYS A 164 -21.79 -7.64 -35.71
CA CYS A 164 -23.13 -7.15 -35.47
C CYS A 164 -24.14 -8.27 -35.76
N LYS A 165 -24.78 -8.84 -34.73
CA LYS A 165 -26.14 -9.34 -34.94
C LYS A 165 -26.97 -8.09 -35.26
N GLN A 166 -27.20 -7.84 -36.56
CA GLN A 166 -28.27 -6.95 -36.97
C GLN A 166 -29.53 -7.51 -36.33
N ASN A 167 -30.00 -6.84 -35.30
CA ASN A 167 -31.32 -7.05 -34.75
C ASN A 167 -32.30 -6.56 -35.83
N ASN A 168 -32.55 -7.39 -36.84
CA ASN A 168 -33.72 -7.25 -37.68
C ASN A 168 -34.90 -7.44 -36.73
N ARG A 169 -35.38 -6.35 -36.15
CA ARG A 169 -36.73 -6.24 -35.62
C ARG A 169 -37.66 -6.43 -36.82
N SER A 170 -38.02 -7.67 -37.08
CA SER A 170 -39.21 -7.99 -37.85
C SER A 170 -40.42 -7.63 -36.97
N TYR A 171 -41.01 -6.47 -37.24
CA TYR A 171 -42.41 -6.15 -36.93
C TYR A 171 -43.18 -6.11 -38.24
#